data_AF-W1VKF0-F1
#
_entry.id   AF-W1VKF0-F1
#
_cell.length_a   1.000
_cell.length_b   1.000
_cell.length_c   1.000
_cell.angle_alpha   90.00
_cell.angle_beta   90.00
_cell.angle_gamma   90.00
#
_symmetry.space_group_name_H-M   'P 1'
#
loop_
_entity.id
_entity.type
_entity.pdbx_description
1 polymer ?
#
loop_
_entity_poly.entity_id
_entity_poly.type
_entity_poly.pdbx_seq_one_letter_code
_entity_poly.pdbx_strand_id
1 'polypeptide(L)'
;ADEQQKSSPDCADIVGHAKIGTWIQDDVPAVVRASFPNVSKDRHQWALAGLSSGGYCAGWTAIMRSDVYSSAIMMSGYDVPVLGGMSTSAELRRENTLSTLITHHAHQPLDLWVLGAQDDHDSAEVARNLRETAPSSDSVEITTPSSGGHSWTLWSSHLPQALTWWGQKMGVASASSAAGPADSVTPDTGRGGLARLADTVLPVDAVWTIALAWVAALAVSVLAVCRRRASRWSAPGRLSRGGQDRPTAQRGQSSGAGPIRGAVRFLASTVVRTALVGLACVLTTVAVGLLANHVGEFYSTWGDATADMSHALGLGRVLARLLSGGGLFS
;
A
#
# COMPACT_ATOMS: atom_id res chain seq x y z
N ALA A 1 -13.87 17.49 2.99
CA ALA A 1 -13.44 17.38 1.59
C ALA A 1 -14.60 17.80 0.71
N ASP A 2 -14.32 18.43 -0.42
CA ASP A 2 -15.33 18.73 -1.44
C ASP A 2 -15.86 17.42 -2.04
N GLU A 3 -17.07 17.41 -2.59
CA GLU A 3 -17.57 16.25 -3.33
C GLU A 3 -16.91 16.12 -4.71
N GLN A 4 -16.42 17.22 -5.27
CA GLN A 4 -15.55 17.21 -6.46
C GLN A 4 -14.18 16.55 -6.20
N GLN A 5 -13.80 16.35 -4.93
CA GLN A 5 -12.48 15.84 -4.53
C GLN A 5 -12.45 14.32 -4.31
N LYS A 6 -13.35 13.57 -4.98
CA LYS A 6 -13.47 12.10 -4.91
C LYS A 6 -13.26 11.42 -6.28
N SER A 7 -12.65 12.10 -7.25
CA SER A 7 -12.29 11.51 -8.54
C SER A 7 -11.21 10.43 -8.40
N SER A 8 -11.08 9.58 -9.40
CA SER A 8 -9.88 8.74 -9.60
C SER A 8 -8.61 9.60 -9.72
N PRO A 9 -7.41 9.03 -9.48
CA PRO A 9 -6.16 9.71 -9.77
C PRO A 9 -6.05 10.01 -11.28
N ASP A 10 -5.62 11.23 -11.59
CA ASP A 10 -5.46 11.79 -12.94
C ASP A 10 -4.16 12.62 -12.99
N CYS A 11 -3.62 12.84 -14.19
CA CYS A 11 -2.52 13.78 -14.47
C CYS A 11 -2.82 14.78 -15.59
N ALA A 12 -4.07 14.78 -16.07
CA ALA A 12 -4.61 15.73 -17.02
C ALA A 12 -5.76 16.52 -16.37
N ASP A 13 -6.12 17.67 -16.96
CA ASP A 13 -7.29 18.46 -16.53
C ASP A 13 -8.58 17.85 -17.08
N ILE A 14 -9.18 16.92 -16.34
CA ILE A 14 -10.45 16.30 -16.70
C ILE A 14 -11.63 17.24 -16.41
N VAL A 15 -12.54 17.36 -17.37
CA VAL A 15 -13.72 18.25 -17.27
C VAL A 15 -14.60 17.85 -16.09
N GLY A 16 -14.72 18.76 -15.11
CA GLY A 16 -15.51 18.55 -13.89
C GLY A 16 -14.72 17.95 -12.71
N HIS A 17 -13.46 17.58 -12.88
CA HIS A 17 -12.55 17.22 -11.80
C HIS A 17 -11.72 18.44 -11.33
N ALA A 18 -10.94 18.27 -10.28
CA ALA A 18 -9.87 19.22 -9.95
C ALA A 18 -8.80 19.26 -11.05
N LYS A 19 -8.15 20.42 -11.23
CA LYS A 19 -7.11 20.65 -12.25
C LYS A 19 -5.76 20.02 -11.89
N ILE A 20 -5.73 18.69 -11.78
CA ILE A 20 -4.50 17.96 -11.39
C ILE A 20 -3.43 18.05 -12.48
N GLY A 21 -3.82 18.21 -13.76
CA GLY A 21 -2.90 18.51 -14.85
C GLY A 21 -2.18 19.83 -14.63
N THR A 22 -2.92 20.95 -14.56
CA THR A 22 -2.35 22.29 -14.26
C THR A 22 -1.48 22.26 -13.00
N TRP A 23 -1.95 21.59 -11.93
CA TRP A 23 -1.23 21.54 -10.66
C TRP A 23 0.15 20.87 -10.77
N ILE A 24 0.23 19.69 -11.39
CA ILE A 24 1.49 18.94 -11.53
C ILE A 24 2.41 19.60 -12.58
N GLN A 25 1.83 20.13 -13.67
CA GLN A 25 2.56 20.60 -14.85
C GLN A 25 3.10 22.02 -14.72
N ASP A 26 2.35 22.93 -14.07
CA ASP A 26 2.69 24.36 -13.97
C ASP A 26 2.90 24.80 -12.52
N ASP A 27 1.91 24.56 -11.65
CA ASP A 27 1.93 25.13 -10.30
C ASP A 27 3.05 24.55 -9.44
N VAL A 28 3.26 23.23 -9.44
CA VAL A 28 4.35 22.60 -8.66
C VAL A 28 5.73 23.08 -9.11
N PRO A 29 6.11 23.07 -10.40
CA PRO A 29 7.34 23.68 -10.88
C PRO A 29 7.47 25.17 -10.53
N ALA A 30 6.40 25.96 -10.64
CA ALA A 30 6.42 27.38 -10.30
C ALA A 30 6.64 27.61 -8.79
N VAL A 31 5.91 26.91 -7.92
CA VAL A 31 6.02 26.99 -6.46
C VAL A 31 7.41 26.56 -5.99
N VAL A 32 7.97 25.49 -6.54
CA VAL A 32 9.33 25.03 -6.20
C VAL A 32 10.37 26.06 -6.65
N ARG A 33 10.29 26.58 -7.88
CA ARG A 33 11.22 27.62 -8.39
C ARG A 33 11.10 28.95 -7.64
N ALA A 34 9.93 29.26 -7.07
CA ALA A 34 9.72 30.44 -6.23
C ALA A 34 10.19 30.24 -4.77
N SER A 35 10.08 29.02 -4.23
CA SER A 35 10.42 28.71 -2.83
C SER A 35 11.91 28.43 -2.62
N PHE A 36 12.60 27.91 -3.65
CA PHE A 36 13.99 27.46 -3.56
C PHE A 36 14.83 28.17 -4.64
N PRO A 37 15.46 29.32 -4.33
CA PRO A 37 16.09 30.19 -5.34
C PRO A 37 17.31 29.57 -6.06
N ASN A 38 17.86 28.49 -5.51
CA ASN A 38 18.97 27.74 -6.10
C ASN A 38 18.52 26.52 -6.93
N VAL A 39 17.21 26.25 -7.03
CA VAL A 39 16.70 25.21 -7.93
C VAL A 39 16.83 25.67 -9.38
N SER A 40 17.35 24.79 -10.21
CA SER A 40 17.63 25.08 -11.61
C SER A 40 16.38 25.43 -12.41
N LYS A 41 16.58 26.20 -13.48
CA LYS A 41 15.57 26.47 -14.51
C LYS A 41 15.81 25.65 -15.79
N ASP A 42 16.91 24.93 -15.86
CA ASP A 42 17.23 24.01 -16.95
C ASP A 42 16.41 22.73 -16.82
N ARG A 43 15.63 22.40 -17.86
CA ARG A 43 14.85 21.16 -17.96
C ARG A 43 15.69 19.90 -17.70
N HIS A 44 16.98 19.92 -18.07
CA HIS A 44 17.91 18.80 -17.90
C HIS A 44 18.24 18.48 -16.44
N GLN A 45 17.76 19.32 -15.51
CA GLN A 45 17.89 19.16 -14.07
C GLN A 45 16.51 18.98 -13.39
N TRP A 46 15.48 18.59 -14.15
CA TRP A 46 14.13 18.27 -13.67
C TRP A 46 13.70 16.88 -14.17
N ALA A 47 13.44 15.99 -13.21
CA ALA A 47 12.73 14.74 -13.45
C ALA A 47 11.35 14.75 -12.79
N LEU A 48 10.42 13.97 -13.35
CA LEU A 48 9.21 13.53 -12.64
C LEU A 48 9.30 12.03 -12.38
N ALA A 49 8.97 11.60 -11.17
CA ALA A 49 9.09 10.21 -10.74
C ALA A 49 7.76 9.72 -10.16
N GLY A 50 7.39 8.47 -10.44
CA GLY A 50 6.14 7.90 -9.95
C GLY A 50 6.08 6.38 -9.97
N LEU A 51 5.15 5.87 -9.16
CA LEU A 51 4.87 4.45 -8.93
C LEU A 51 3.46 4.12 -9.42
N SER A 52 3.21 2.94 -9.99
CA SER A 52 1.87 2.52 -10.44
C SER A 52 1.27 3.51 -11.45
N SER A 53 0.03 3.97 -11.24
CA SER A 53 -0.60 5.07 -12.00
C SER A 53 0.23 6.36 -12.01
N GLY A 54 0.98 6.64 -10.95
CA GLY A 54 1.97 7.71 -10.91
C GLY A 54 3.14 7.49 -11.87
N GLY A 55 3.53 6.23 -12.13
CA GLY A 55 4.55 5.86 -13.10
C GLY A 55 4.09 6.12 -14.55
N TYR A 56 2.85 5.77 -14.88
CA TYR A 56 2.22 6.19 -16.13
C TYR A 56 2.18 7.72 -16.24
N CYS A 57 1.70 8.40 -15.20
CA CYS A 57 1.58 9.85 -15.18
C CYS A 57 2.92 10.60 -15.24
N ALA A 58 4.01 10.00 -14.75
CA ALA A 58 5.36 10.55 -14.90
C ALA A 58 5.78 10.57 -16.39
N GLY A 59 5.58 9.46 -17.11
CA GLY A 59 5.82 9.38 -18.55
C GLY A 59 4.93 10.31 -19.36
N TRP A 60 3.61 10.27 -19.12
CA TRP A 60 2.62 11.15 -19.79
C TRP A 60 2.98 12.62 -19.64
N THR A 61 3.28 13.05 -18.41
CA THR A 61 3.62 14.44 -18.10
C THR A 61 4.97 14.85 -18.70
N ALA A 62 5.97 13.97 -18.73
CA ALA A 62 7.26 14.28 -19.35
C ALA A 62 7.14 14.48 -20.88
N ILE A 63 6.27 13.73 -21.56
CA ILE A 63 5.99 13.94 -23.00
C ILE A 63 5.29 15.30 -23.20
N MET A 64 4.17 15.51 -22.49
CA MET A 64 3.33 16.70 -22.64
C MET A 64 4.02 18.00 -22.18
N ARG A 65 4.91 17.91 -21.17
CA ARG A 65 5.71 19.02 -20.61
C ARG A 65 7.21 18.78 -20.72
N SER A 66 7.62 18.34 -21.90
CA SER A 66 9.02 18.19 -22.28
C SER A 66 9.79 19.53 -22.31
N ASP A 67 9.12 20.67 -22.15
CA ASP A 67 9.71 21.99 -21.89
C ASP A 67 10.15 22.18 -20.42
N VAL A 68 9.50 21.50 -19.47
CA VAL A 68 9.77 21.60 -18.02
C VAL A 68 10.66 20.47 -17.54
N TYR A 69 10.39 19.24 -17.99
CA TYR A 69 11.05 18.02 -17.56
C TYR A 69 11.87 17.42 -18.70
N SER A 70 13.14 17.10 -18.45
CA SER A 70 13.92 16.26 -19.39
C SER A 70 13.68 14.78 -19.18
N SER A 71 13.26 14.38 -17.98
CA SER A 71 13.41 13.00 -17.54
C SER A 71 12.19 12.46 -16.80
N ALA A 72 11.87 11.18 -17.02
CA ALA A 72 10.86 10.45 -16.25
C ALA A 72 11.44 9.20 -15.59
N ILE A 73 11.02 8.94 -14.35
CA ILE A 73 11.28 7.69 -13.63
C ILE A 73 9.93 6.99 -13.42
N MET A 74 9.72 5.89 -14.13
CA MET A 74 8.45 5.16 -14.21
C MET A 74 8.61 3.79 -13.54
N MET A 75 7.99 3.59 -12.38
CA MET A 75 8.06 2.30 -11.66
C MET A 75 6.69 1.62 -11.63
N SER A 76 6.61 0.41 -12.17
CA SER A 76 5.37 -0.33 -12.43
C SER A 76 4.27 0.53 -13.08
N GLY A 77 4.64 1.34 -14.07
CA GLY A 77 3.67 2.08 -14.89
C GLY A 77 2.92 1.15 -15.87
N TYR A 78 1.90 1.66 -16.53
CA TYR A 78 1.21 0.97 -17.64
C TYR A 78 1.31 1.83 -18.90
N ASP A 79 1.08 1.25 -20.08
CA ASP A 79 1.17 1.99 -21.35
C ASP A 79 -0.15 2.69 -21.69
N VAL A 80 -1.26 1.95 -21.62
CA VAL A 80 -2.62 2.44 -21.88
C VAL A 80 -3.24 2.89 -20.55
N PRO A 81 -3.89 4.08 -20.44
CA PRO A 81 -4.50 4.49 -19.19
C PRO A 81 -5.66 3.56 -18.79
N VAL A 82 -5.49 2.90 -17.65
CA VAL A 82 -6.52 2.05 -17.00
C VAL A 82 -7.29 2.78 -15.89
N LEU A 83 -6.72 3.85 -15.32
CA LEU A 83 -7.32 4.70 -14.30
C LEU A 83 -7.47 6.15 -14.78
N GLY A 84 -8.24 6.95 -14.04
CA GLY A 84 -8.48 8.37 -14.32
C GLY A 84 -9.58 8.62 -15.36
N GLY A 85 -9.85 9.89 -15.65
CA GLY A 85 -10.77 10.29 -16.72
C GLY A 85 -10.31 9.83 -18.11
N MET A 86 -9.00 9.64 -18.32
CA MET A 86 -8.44 9.18 -19.59
C MET A 86 -8.75 7.72 -19.92
N SER A 87 -9.09 6.87 -18.93
CA SER A 87 -9.46 5.47 -19.20
C SER A 87 -10.92 5.28 -19.67
N THR A 88 -11.75 6.33 -19.59
CA THR A 88 -13.22 6.25 -19.72
C THR A 88 -13.75 5.94 -21.12
N SER A 89 -12.93 6.07 -22.18
CA SER A 89 -13.33 5.73 -23.55
C SER A 89 -12.19 5.13 -24.36
N ALA A 90 -12.52 4.37 -25.41
CA ALA A 90 -11.54 3.80 -26.33
C ALA A 90 -10.81 4.86 -27.19
N GLU A 91 -11.33 6.09 -27.24
CA GLU A 91 -10.68 7.23 -27.88
C GLU A 91 -9.61 7.80 -26.96
N LEU A 92 -10.02 8.32 -25.80
CA LEU A 92 -9.12 8.89 -24.79
C LEU A 92 -8.01 7.92 -24.40
N ARG A 93 -8.32 6.62 -24.26
CA ARG A 93 -7.32 5.58 -24.02
C ARG A 93 -6.25 5.52 -25.09
N ARG A 94 -6.64 5.54 -26.36
CA ARG A 94 -5.73 5.44 -27.51
C ARG A 94 -4.91 6.70 -27.69
N GLU A 95 -5.54 7.87 -27.58
CA GLU A 95 -4.88 9.17 -27.67
C GLU A 95 -3.86 9.38 -26.54
N ASN A 96 -4.05 8.74 -25.38
CA ASN A 96 -3.21 8.91 -24.19
C ASN A 96 -2.39 7.65 -23.82
N THR A 97 -2.27 6.67 -24.71
CA THR A 97 -1.30 5.57 -24.58
C THR A 97 0.12 6.15 -24.71
N LEU A 98 1.05 5.80 -23.82
CA LEU A 98 2.39 6.42 -23.80
C LEU A 98 3.19 6.12 -25.07
N SER A 99 3.15 4.88 -25.57
CA SER A 99 3.76 4.46 -26.83
C SER A 99 3.14 5.14 -28.08
N THR A 100 1.91 5.65 -27.97
CA THR A 100 1.27 6.47 -29.02
C THR A 100 1.67 7.94 -28.89
N LEU A 101 1.68 8.47 -27.66
CA LEU A 101 2.10 9.84 -27.37
C LEU A 101 3.56 10.10 -27.71
N ILE A 102 4.49 9.19 -27.37
CA ILE A 102 5.92 9.38 -27.63
C ILE A 102 6.26 9.36 -29.13
N THR A 103 5.46 8.71 -29.98
CA THR A 103 5.65 8.72 -31.43
C THR A 103 4.93 9.89 -32.13
N HIS A 104 3.84 10.41 -31.57
CA HIS A 104 2.94 11.34 -32.27
C HIS A 104 2.74 12.72 -31.62
N HIS A 105 3.07 12.89 -30.35
CA HIS A 105 3.10 14.21 -29.71
C HIS A 105 4.43 14.90 -30.00
N ALA A 106 4.42 16.20 -30.29
CA ALA A 106 5.64 16.97 -30.52
C ALA A 106 6.31 17.33 -29.18
N HIS A 107 7.47 16.73 -28.90
CA HIS A 107 8.19 16.89 -27.63
C HIS A 107 9.68 17.21 -27.86
N GLN A 108 10.34 17.76 -26.83
CA GLN A 108 11.80 17.86 -26.78
C GLN A 108 12.41 16.53 -26.30
N PRO A 109 13.66 16.18 -26.69
CA PRO A 109 14.28 14.90 -26.36
C PRO A 109 14.19 14.52 -24.87
N LEU A 110 13.79 13.28 -24.61
CA LEU A 110 13.53 12.74 -23.27
C LEU A 110 14.51 11.64 -22.84
N ASP A 111 14.83 11.64 -21.55
CA ASP A 111 15.47 10.53 -20.86
C ASP A 111 14.42 9.79 -20.04
N LEU A 112 14.14 8.52 -20.36
CA LEU A 112 13.14 7.71 -19.64
C LEU A 112 13.84 6.56 -18.92
N TRP A 113 13.51 6.35 -17.65
CA TRP A 113 13.94 5.18 -16.88
C TRP A 113 12.70 4.39 -16.44
N VAL A 114 12.59 3.14 -16.90
CA VAL A 114 11.38 2.33 -16.73
C VAL A 114 11.70 1.03 -15.98
N LEU A 115 11.02 0.82 -14.86
CA LEU A 115 11.07 -0.40 -14.05
C LEU A 115 9.73 -1.13 -14.12
N GLY A 116 9.78 -2.40 -14.52
CA GLY A 116 8.61 -3.29 -14.52
C GLY A 116 9.05 -4.73 -14.45
N ALA A 117 8.61 -5.46 -13.42
CA ALA A 117 8.97 -6.87 -13.28
C ALA A 117 8.22 -7.74 -14.31
N GLN A 118 8.81 -8.84 -14.72
CA GLN A 118 8.22 -9.73 -15.75
C GLN A 118 6.99 -10.52 -15.25
N ASP A 119 6.71 -10.48 -13.94
CA ASP A 119 5.50 -10.97 -13.27
C ASP A 119 4.48 -9.85 -12.97
N ASP A 120 4.69 -8.65 -13.52
CA ASP A 120 3.81 -7.46 -13.47
C ASP A 120 3.56 -7.03 -14.93
N HIS A 121 2.55 -7.65 -15.57
CA HIS A 121 2.44 -7.72 -17.03
C HIS A 121 2.47 -6.35 -17.72
N ASP A 122 1.57 -5.44 -17.31
CA ASP A 122 1.42 -4.12 -17.94
C ASP A 122 2.68 -3.25 -17.75
N SER A 123 3.42 -3.51 -16.67
CA SER A 123 4.69 -2.86 -16.34
C SER A 123 5.86 -3.37 -17.19
N ALA A 124 5.88 -4.68 -17.49
CA ALA A 124 6.77 -5.22 -18.50
C ALA A 124 6.36 -4.76 -19.92
N GLU A 125 5.06 -4.58 -20.18
CA GLU A 125 4.56 -4.16 -21.49
C GLU A 125 4.94 -2.72 -21.82
N VAL A 126 4.72 -1.75 -20.91
CA VAL A 126 5.12 -0.34 -21.16
C VAL A 126 6.61 -0.20 -21.37
N ALA A 127 7.42 -0.97 -20.64
CA ALA A 127 8.86 -1.01 -20.81
C ALA A 127 9.26 -1.57 -22.20
N ARG A 128 8.53 -2.55 -22.73
CA ARG A 128 8.74 -3.05 -24.10
C ARG A 128 8.26 -2.03 -25.15
N ASN A 129 7.01 -1.57 -25.05
CA ASN A 129 6.40 -0.67 -26.03
C ASN A 129 7.19 0.65 -26.16
N LEU A 130 7.65 1.26 -25.06
CA LEU A 130 8.48 2.47 -25.11
C LEU A 130 9.85 2.23 -25.75
N ARG A 131 10.49 1.06 -25.55
CA ARG A 131 11.74 0.71 -26.25
C ARG A 131 11.54 0.59 -27.77
N GLU A 132 10.36 0.17 -28.19
CA GLU A 132 10.02 -0.12 -29.59
C GLU A 132 9.46 1.10 -30.36
N THR A 133 8.92 2.10 -29.65
CA THR A 133 8.19 3.25 -30.25
C THR A 133 8.81 4.64 -29.98
N ALA A 134 9.73 4.76 -29.03
CA ALA A 134 10.43 6.02 -28.77
C ALA A 134 11.26 6.49 -29.99
N PRO A 135 11.22 7.79 -30.35
CA PRO A 135 12.09 8.35 -31.38
C PRO A 135 13.57 8.20 -31.02
N SER A 136 14.46 8.11 -32.02
CA SER A 136 15.90 7.98 -31.81
C SER A 136 16.59 9.23 -31.23
N SER A 137 15.84 10.28 -30.89
CA SER A 137 16.28 11.41 -30.06
C SER A 137 16.27 11.09 -28.56
N ASP A 138 15.46 10.12 -28.15
CA ASP A 138 15.17 9.81 -26.75
C ASP A 138 16.06 8.67 -26.25
N SER A 139 16.19 8.59 -24.93
CA SER A 139 17.00 7.58 -24.25
C SER A 139 16.15 6.80 -23.26
N VAL A 140 15.69 5.61 -23.66
CA VAL A 140 14.87 4.74 -22.81
C VAL A 140 15.73 3.65 -22.16
N GLU A 141 16.09 3.85 -20.89
CA GLU A 141 16.71 2.82 -20.04
C GLU A 141 15.64 2.01 -19.32
N ILE A 142 15.81 0.68 -19.29
CA ILE A 142 14.78 -0.24 -18.80
C ILE A 142 15.40 -1.29 -17.88
N THR A 143 14.80 -1.45 -16.71
CA THR A 143 15.13 -2.48 -15.72
C THR A 143 13.94 -3.43 -15.57
N THR A 144 14.04 -4.64 -16.13
CA THR A 144 12.96 -5.64 -16.13
C THR A 144 13.38 -6.93 -15.42
N PRO A 145 13.39 -6.97 -14.07
CA PRO A 145 13.73 -8.18 -13.33
C PRO A 145 12.71 -9.30 -13.60
N SER A 146 13.13 -10.56 -13.45
CA SER A 146 12.28 -11.73 -13.73
C SER A 146 11.09 -11.88 -12.79
N SER A 147 11.13 -11.23 -11.63
CA SER A 147 10.11 -11.29 -10.59
C SER A 147 10.19 -10.09 -9.64
N GLY A 148 9.07 -9.74 -9.03
CA GLY A 148 8.96 -8.71 -7.99
C GLY A 148 7.55 -8.13 -7.83
N GLY A 149 6.68 -8.33 -8.84
CA GLY A 149 5.29 -7.88 -8.84
C GLY A 149 5.12 -6.37 -8.72
N HIS A 150 3.88 -5.95 -8.48
CA HIS A 150 3.49 -4.54 -8.36
C HIS A 150 3.79 -3.97 -6.94
N SER A 151 5.00 -4.24 -6.41
CA SER A 151 5.29 -4.18 -4.97
C SER A 151 6.23 -3.05 -4.52
N TRP A 152 6.01 -2.57 -3.29
CA TRP A 152 6.90 -1.58 -2.66
C TRP A 152 8.34 -2.08 -2.46
N THR A 153 8.53 -3.39 -2.26
CA THR A 153 9.87 -4.00 -2.18
C THR A 153 10.63 -3.90 -3.51
N LEU A 154 9.96 -4.07 -4.65
CA LEU A 154 10.56 -3.83 -5.97
C LEU A 154 10.97 -2.36 -6.14
N TRP A 155 10.06 -1.42 -5.88
CA TRP A 155 10.33 0.01 -6.11
C TRP A 155 11.40 0.58 -5.17
N SER A 156 11.32 0.27 -3.87
CA SER A 156 12.26 0.80 -2.87
C SER A 156 13.68 0.25 -3.00
N SER A 157 13.85 -0.97 -3.50
CA SER A 157 15.17 -1.55 -3.77
C SER A 157 15.85 -0.96 -5.01
N HIS A 158 15.08 -0.51 -6.01
CA HIS A 158 15.60 0.06 -7.26
C HIS A 158 15.67 1.60 -7.29
N LEU A 159 15.00 2.29 -6.36
CA LEU A 159 15.06 3.76 -6.25
C LEU A 159 16.50 4.34 -6.20
N PRO A 160 17.48 3.73 -5.50
CA PRO A 160 18.87 4.19 -5.56
C PRO A 160 19.48 4.13 -6.97
N GLN A 161 19.13 3.12 -7.78
CA GLN A 161 19.57 3.00 -9.18
C GLN A 161 18.95 4.11 -10.04
N ALA A 162 17.64 4.33 -9.95
CA ALA A 162 16.94 5.37 -10.70
C ALA A 162 17.46 6.78 -10.37
N LEU A 163 17.75 7.07 -9.10
CA LEU A 163 18.35 8.34 -8.68
C LEU A 163 19.81 8.48 -9.15
N THR A 164 20.57 7.38 -9.20
CA THR A 164 21.94 7.38 -9.73
C THR A 164 21.95 7.65 -11.24
N TRP A 165 21.05 7.01 -11.99
CA TRP A 165 20.82 7.25 -13.41
C TRP A 165 20.47 8.72 -13.68
N TRP A 166 19.51 9.29 -12.95
CA TRP A 166 19.13 10.69 -13.13
C TRP A 166 20.30 11.65 -12.80
N GLY A 167 21.08 11.35 -11.76
CA GLY A 167 22.30 12.08 -11.43
C GLY A 167 23.38 12.06 -12.53
N GLN A 168 23.37 11.05 -13.40
CA GLN A 168 24.20 11.01 -14.62
C GLN A 168 23.59 11.85 -15.74
N LYS A 169 22.26 11.74 -15.99
CA LYS A 169 21.54 12.55 -17.00
C LYS A 169 21.65 14.05 -16.74
N MET A 170 21.61 14.49 -15.48
CA MET A 170 21.84 15.88 -15.07
C MET A 170 23.30 16.37 -15.24
N GLY A 171 24.26 15.49 -15.59
CA GLY A 171 25.69 15.79 -15.62
C GLY A 171 26.37 15.94 -14.24
N VAL A 172 25.61 15.86 -13.14
CA VAL A 172 26.11 16.05 -11.76
C VAL A 172 27.14 14.98 -11.38
N ALA A 173 26.95 13.74 -11.84
CA ALA A 173 27.92 12.66 -11.64
C ALA A 173 29.32 12.99 -12.22
N SER A 174 29.37 13.67 -13.37
CA SER A 174 30.61 14.07 -14.04
C SER A 174 31.31 15.27 -13.37
N ALA A 175 30.56 16.13 -12.69
CA ALA A 175 31.11 17.25 -11.92
C ALA A 175 31.82 16.76 -10.64
N SER A 176 31.30 15.72 -10.00
CA SER A 176 31.85 15.16 -8.75
C SER A 176 33.29 14.65 -8.90
N SER A 177 33.66 14.10 -10.06
CA SER A 177 35.02 13.63 -10.36
C SER A 177 36.06 14.74 -10.60
N ALA A 178 35.63 16.00 -10.70
CA ALA A 178 36.53 17.15 -10.90
C ALA A 178 36.82 17.93 -9.61
N ALA A 179 36.11 17.64 -8.51
CA ALA A 179 36.38 18.21 -7.20
C ALA A 179 37.46 17.41 -6.45
N GLY A 180 38.33 18.10 -5.73
CA GLY A 180 39.28 17.48 -4.80
C GLY A 180 38.56 16.78 -3.62
N PRO A 181 39.30 16.07 -2.74
CA PRO A 181 38.70 15.28 -1.67
C PRO A 181 37.83 16.16 -0.76
N ALA A 182 36.52 15.96 -0.83
CA ALA A 182 35.55 16.70 -0.04
C ALA A 182 35.65 16.30 1.43
N ASP A 183 35.64 17.29 2.33
CA ASP A 183 35.46 17.04 3.76
C ASP A 183 34.20 16.21 3.98
N SER A 184 34.31 15.18 4.82
CA SER A 184 33.28 14.16 4.99
C SER A 184 32.08 14.68 5.80
N VAL A 185 31.22 15.47 5.16
CA VAL A 185 29.88 15.78 5.66
C VAL A 185 29.06 14.51 5.59
N THR A 186 29.09 13.71 6.66
CA THR A 186 28.19 12.57 6.85
C THR A 186 26.76 13.09 6.76
N PRO A 187 25.94 12.63 5.80
CA PRO A 187 24.54 12.99 5.78
C PRO A 187 23.88 12.43 7.04
N ASP A 188 23.23 13.28 7.84
CA ASP A 188 22.28 12.77 8.82
C ASP A 188 21.16 12.06 8.03
N THR A 189 21.19 10.74 8.06
CA THR A 189 20.16 9.88 7.46
C THR A 189 18.94 9.84 8.37
N GLY A 190 18.44 11.05 8.64
CA GLY A 190 17.39 11.36 9.60
C GLY A 190 16.12 10.61 9.25
N ARG A 191 15.81 9.61 10.07
CA ARG A 191 14.67 8.68 9.92
C ARG A 191 13.31 9.35 9.72
N GLY A 192 13.19 10.65 10.05
CA GLY A 192 11.99 11.45 9.80
C GLY A 192 11.64 11.67 8.33
N GLY A 193 12.61 11.63 7.40
CA GLY A 193 12.33 11.79 5.96
C GLY A 193 11.52 10.62 5.40
N LEU A 194 12.01 9.39 5.63
CA LEU A 194 11.34 8.16 5.19
C LEU A 194 10.05 7.89 5.98
N ALA A 195 9.99 8.28 7.26
CA ALA A 195 8.75 8.17 8.05
C ALA A 195 7.59 8.97 7.43
N ARG A 196 7.82 10.24 7.06
CA ARG A 196 6.79 11.09 6.44
C ARG A 196 6.26 10.57 5.09
N LEU A 197 7.09 9.84 4.34
CA LEU A 197 6.66 9.20 3.10
C LEU A 197 5.80 7.95 3.39
N ALA A 198 6.17 7.16 4.41
CA ALA A 198 5.36 6.02 4.86
C ALA A 198 3.98 6.46 5.41
N ASP A 199 3.89 7.62 6.05
CA ASP A 199 2.63 8.23 6.50
C ASP A 199 1.65 8.59 5.35
N THR A 200 2.09 8.52 4.08
CA THR A 200 1.32 8.98 2.91
C THR A 200 0.63 7.85 2.13
N VAL A 201 1.00 6.59 2.33
CA VAL A 201 0.48 5.44 1.54
C VAL A 201 -0.42 4.56 2.41
N LEU A 202 -1.72 4.60 2.12
CA LEU A 202 -2.83 4.17 2.99
C LEU A 202 -2.93 5.02 4.28
N PRO A 203 -4.07 5.68 4.56
CA PRO A 203 -4.24 6.34 5.85
C PRO A 203 -4.21 5.28 6.96
N VAL A 204 -3.33 5.47 7.95
CA VAL A 204 -3.15 4.54 9.08
C VAL A 204 -4.47 4.32 9.84
N ASP A 205 -5.38 5.28 9.75
CA ASP A 205 -6.78 5.24 10.18
C ASP A 205 -7.56 4.02 9.63
N ALA A 206 -7.25 3.53 8.42
CA ALA A 206 -7.88 2.33 7.85
C ALA A 206 -7.51 1.07 8.65
N VAL A 207 -6.24 0.94 9.05
CA VAL A 207 -5.77 -0.16 9.90
C VAL A 207 -6.38 -0.05 11.31
N TRP A 208 -6.43 1.17 11.87
CA TRP A 208 -7.05 1.40 13.18
C TRP A 208 -8.57 1.20 13.19
N THR A 209 -9.30 1.60 12.14
CA THR A 209 -10.75 1.37 12.06
C THR A 209 -11.08 -0.12 11.91
N ILE A 210 -10.29 -0.89 11.15
CA ILE A 210 -10.39 -2.36 11.13
C ILE A 210 -10.11 -2.94 12.53
N ALA A 211 -9.03 -2.52 13.21
CA ALA A 211 -8.71 -2.98 14.55
C ALA A 211 -9.78 -2.62 15.60
N LEU A 212 -10.35 -1.41 15.54
CA LEU A 212 -11.44 -0.96 16.40
C LEU A 212 -12.75 -1.72 16.11
N ALA A 213 -13.04 -2.03 14.84
CA ALA A 213 -14.16 -2.89 14.47
C ALA A 213 -14.00 -4.31 15.03
N TRP A 214 -12.78 -4.87 15.04
CA TRP A 214 -12.50 -6.15 15.70
C TRP A 214 -12.73 -6.11 17.21
N VAL A 215 -12.25 -5.08 17.91
CA VAL A 215 -12.47 -4.92 19.35
C VAL A 215 -13.97 -4.74 19.66
N ALA A 216 -14.69 -3.94 18.86
CA ALA A 216 -16.12 -3.74 19.02
C ALA A 216 -16.92 -5.04 18.79
N ALA A 217 -16.62 -5.80 17.73
CA ALA A 217 -17.26 -7.08 17.43
C ALA A 217 -17.03 -8.12 18.53
N LEU A 218 -15.81 -8.17 19.09
CA LEU A 218 -15.48 -9.02 20.23
C LEU A 218 -16.28 -8.61 21.49
N ALA A 219 -16.32 -7.32 21.81
CA ALA A 219 -17.07 -6.79 22.96
C ALA A 219 -18.58 -7.05 22.84
N VAL A 220 -19.18 -6.82 21.66
CA VAL A 220 -20.60 -7.12 21.38
C VAL A 220 -20.89 -8.62 21.54
N SER A 221 -19.99 -9.48 21.07
CA SER A 221 -20.11 -10.93 21.20
C SER A 221 -20.10 -11.39 22.67
N VAL A 222 -19.17 -10.86 23.48
CA VAL A 222 -19.10 -11.13 24.93
C VAL A 222 -20.36 -10.62 25.64
N LEU A 223 -20.80 -9.40 25.35
CA LEU A 223 -22.02 -8.82 25.93
C LEU A 223 -23.28 -9.62 25.56
N ALA A 224 -23.38 -10.12 24.32
CA ALA A 224 -24.49 -10.98 23.89
C ALA A 224 -24.52 -12.32 24.64
N VAL A 225 -23.36 -12.94 24.90
CA VAL A 225 -23.25 -14.16 25.71
C VAL A 225 -23.67 -13.89 27.17
N CYS A 226 -23.21 -12.79 27.78
CA CYS A 226 -23.59 -12.40 29.13
C CYS A 226 -25.10 -12.10 29.25
N ARG A 227 -25.67 -11.32 28.32
CA ARG A 227 -27.10 -10.95 28.33
C ARG A 227 -28.03 -12.15 28.16
N ARG A 228 -27.65 -13.14 27.34
CA ARG A 228 -28.37 -14.44 27.21
C ARG A 228 -28.30 -15.31 28.46
N ARG A 229 -27.41 -15.03 29.42
CA ARG A 229 -27.34 -15.72 30.73
C ARG A 229 -28.18 -15.02 31.79
N ALA A 230 -28.15 -13.68 31.83
CA ALA A 230 -29.00 -12.89 32.71
C ALA A 230 -30.50 -13.22 32.52
N SER A 231 -30.99 -13.23 31.27
CA SER A 231 -32.38 -13.59 30.96
C SER A 231 -32.77 -15.04 31.27
N ARG A 232 -31.79 -15.93 31.53
CA ARG A 232 -32.03 -17.31 32.00
C ARG A 232 -32.03 -17.44 33.53
N TRP A 233 -31.58 -16.42 34.24
CA TRP A 233 -31.61 -16.36 35.72
C TRP A 233 -32.78 -15.50 36.23
N SER A 234 -33.23 -14.51 35.44
CA SER A 234 -34.40 -13.67 35.73
C SER A 234 -35.77 -14.33 35.46
N ALA A 235 -35.84 -15.67 35.44
CA ALA A 235 -37.07 -16.42 35.14
C ALA A 235 -37.60 -17.13 36.41
N PRO A 236 -38.37 -16.44 37.27
CA PRO A 236 -38.99 -17.09 38.44
C PRO A 236 -39.96 -18.19 38.01
N GLY A 237 -39.88 -19.35 38.67
CA GLY A 237 -40.51 -20.58 38.22
C GLY A 237 -42.04 -20.52 38.20
N ARG A 238 -42.64 -20.76 37.02
CA ARG A 238 -44.07 -20.98 36.88
C ARG A 238 -44.40 -22.42 37.23
N LEU A 239 -44.76 -22.66 38.49
CA LEU A 239 -45.17 -23.98 39.00
C LEU A 239 -46.36 -24.52 38.20
N SER A 240 -46.19 -25.68 37.56
CA SER A 240 -47.29 -26.43 36.94
C SER A 240 -47.96 -27.34 37.98
N ARG A 241 -49.24 -27.66 37.77
CA ARG A 241 -50.16 -28.13 38.83
C ARG A 241 -50.67 -29.55 38.58
N GLY A 242 -50.46 -30.43 39.55
CA GLY A 242 -50.97 -31.82 39.59
C GLY A 242 -49.89 -32.89 39.29
N GLY A 243 -49.86 -34.04 39.98
CA GLY A 243 -50.57 -34.41 41.22
C GLY A 243 -50.60 -35.92 41.51
N GLN A 244 -50.12 -36.33 42.69
CA GLN A 244 -50.21 -37.70 43.31
C GLN A 244 -49.56 -38.85 42.49
N ASP A 245 -48.96 -39.92 43.02
CA ASP A 245 -48.48 -40.40 44.35
C ASP A 245 -47.31 -41.39 44.03
N ARG A 246 -46.43 -41.94 44.88
CA ARG A 246 -46.24 -42.06 46.34
C ARG A 246 -44.72 -42.27 46.65
N PRO A 247 -44.26 -42.25 47.92
CA PRO A 247 -42.81 -42.24 48.25
C PRO A 247 -42.24 -43.55 48.83
N THR A 248 -40.93 -43.78 48.66
CA THR A 248 -39.97 -44.16 49.74
C THR A 248 -38.51 -44.18 49.24
N ALA A 249 -37.60 -43.60 50.03
CA ALA A 249 -36.13 -43.76 50.00
C ALA A 249 -35.38 -43.40 48.68
N GLN A 250 -34.08 -43.10 48.67
CA GLN A 250 -33.07 -43.07 49.75
C GLN A 250 -32.14 -41.85 49.56
N ARG A 251 -31.81 -41.12 50.64
CA ARG A 251 -31.04 -39.86 50.57
C ARG A 251 -29.52 -40.10 50.51
N GLY A 252 -29.04 -40.65 49.40
CA GLY A 252 -27.61 -40.76 49.11
C GLY A 252 -26.96 -39.38 48.95
N GLN A 253 -25.85 -39.13 49.66
CA GLN A 253 -25.15 -37.84 49.61
C GLN A 253 -24.36 -37.70 48.30
N SER A 254 -24.72 -36.72 47.47
CA SER A 254 -23.98 -36.41 46.24
C SER A 254 -22.70 -35.62 46.56
N SER A 255 -21.54 -36.28 46.51
CA SER A 255 -20.22 -35.67 46.77
C SER A 255 -19.98 -34.40 45.95
N GLY A 256 -19.42 -33.36 46.58
CA GLY A 256 -19.40 -31.96 46.13
C GLY A 256 -18.60 -31.59 44.87
N ALA A 257 -18.37 -32.52 43.93
CA ALA A 257 -17.62 -32.28 42.69
C ALA A 257 -18.46 -31.65 41.54
N GLY A 258 -19.79 -31.65 41.67
CA GLY A 258 -20.72 -31.20 40.62
C GLY A 258 -20.52 -29.75 40.13
N PRO A 259 -20.56 -28.74 41.03
CA PRO A 259 -20.45 -27.33 40.63
C PRO A 259 -19.12 -27.00 39.94
N ILE A 260 -18.02 -27.52 40.49
CA ILE A 260 -16.65 -27.25 40.00
C ILE A 260 -16.45 -27.90 38.62
N ARG A 261 -16.87 -29.17 38.44
CA ARG A 261 -16.82 -29.83 37.12
C ARG A 261 -17.69 -29.13 36.08
N GLY A 262 -18.83 -28.55 36.49
CA GLY A 262 -19.66 -27.70 35.65
C GLY A 262 -18.96 -26.40 35.24
N ALA A 263 -18.34 -25.69 36.19
CA ALA A 263 -17.61 -24.45 35.95
C ALA A 263 -16.39 -24.63 35.04
N VAL A 264 -15.60 -25.69 35.24
CA VAL A 264 -14.43 -26.01 34.41
C VAL A 264 -14.84 -26.34 32.97
N ARG A 265 -15.88 -27.16 32.78
CA ARG A 265 -16.44 -27.44 31.43
C ARG A 265 -17.01 -26.18 30.77
N PHE A 266 -17.64 -25.30 31.53
CA PHE A 266 -18.13 -24.00 31.03
C PHE A 266 -16.97 -23.09 30.58
N LEU A 267 -15.92 -22.94 31.39
CA LEU A 267 -14.74 -22.16 31.02
C LEU A 267 -14.06 -22.73 29.77
N ALA A 268 -13.79 -24.04 29.72
CA ALA A 268 -13.20 -24.70 28.55
C ALA A 268 -14.04 -24.49 27.27
N SER A 269 -15.36 -24.70 27.34
CA SER A 269 -16.27 -24.47 26.19
C SER A 269 -16.38 -23.00 25.78
N THR A 270 -16.15 -22.05 26.69
CA THR A 270 -16.11 -20.62 26.39
C THR A 270 -14.82 -20.25 25.69
N VAL A 271 -13.66 -20.68 26.24
CA VAL A 271 -12.34 -20.48 25.64
C VAL A 271 -12.28 -21.07 24.22
N VAL A 272 -12.75 -22.32 24.03
CA VAL A 272 -12.82 -22.97 22.71
C VAL A 272 -13.70 -22.19 21.74
N ARG A 273 -14.84 -21.65 22.17
CA ARG A 273 -15.71 -20.84 21.29
C ARG A 273 -15.10 -19.50 20.92
N THR A 274 -14.47 -18.79 21.86
CA THR A 274 -13.76 -17.54 21.56
C THR A 274 -12.58 -17.79 20.63
N ALA A 275 -11.83 -18.88 20.84
CA ALA A 275 -10.73 -19.28 19.95
C ALA A 275 -11.21 -19.64 18.53
N LEU A 276 -12.33 -20.37 18.39
CA LEU A 276 -12.92 -20.70 17.09
C LEU A 276 -13.44 -19.45 16.35
N VAL A 277 -14.03 -18.49 17.06
CA VAL A 277 -14.42 -17.19 16.47
C VAL A 277 -13.17 -16.42 16.03
N GLY A 278 -12.16 -16.29 16.89
CA GLY A 278 -10.90 -15.61 16.54
C GLY A 278 -10.21 -16.25 15.33
N LEU A 279 -10.15 -17.58 15.27
CA LEU A 279 -9.60 -18.32 14.13
C LEU A 279 -10.40 -18.07 12.84
N ALA A 280 -11.73 -18.13 12.89
CA ALA A 280 -12.57 -17.82 11.75
C ALA A 280 -12.35 -16.38 11.26
N CYS A 281 -12.25 -15.40 12.16
CA CYS A 281 -11.97 -14.01 11.85
C CYS A 281 -10.60 -13.80 11.19
N VAL A 282 -9.55 -14.47 11.69
CA VAL A 282 -8.22 -14.46 11.05
C VAL A 282 -8.29 -15.09 9.65
N LEU A 283 -8.93 -16.26 9.50
CA LEU A 283 -9.08 -16.93 8.21
C LEU A 283 -9.88 -16.09 7.20
N THR A 284 -10.94 -15.40 7.62
CA THR A 284 -11.67 -14.45 6.75
C THR A 284 -10.79 -13.26 6.36
N THR A 285 -9.98 -12.72 7.27
CA THR A 285 -9.06 -11.62 6.96
C THR A 285 -8.01 -12.05 5.92
N VAL A 286 -7.42 -13.24 6.10
CA VAL A 286 -6.47 -13.83 5.15
C VAL A 286 -7.14 -14.13 3.81
N ALA A 287 -8.38 -14.62 3.80
CA ALA A 287 -9.15 -14.87 2.58
C ALA A 287 -9.50 -13.58 1.81
N VAL A 288 -9.79 -12.47 2.50
CA VAL A 288 -10.00 -11.16 1.88
C VAL A 288 -8.68 -10.61 1.31
N GLY A 289 -7.56 -10.77 2.02
CA GLY A 289 -6.23 -10.43 1.52
C GLY A 289 -5.83 -11.23 0.27
N LEU A 290 -6.04 -12.56 0.30
CA LEU A 290 -5.91 -13.47 -0.85
C LEU A 290 -6.70 -12.97 -2.06
N LEU A 291 -7.98 -12.63 -1.86
CA LEU A 291 -8.86 -12.21 -2.94
C LEU A 291 -8.51 -10.82 -3.48
N ALA A 292 -8.18 -9.85 -2.61
CA ALA A 292 -7.75 -8.52 -3.02
C ALA A 292 -6.44 -8.58 -3.81
N ASN A 293 -5.49 -9.43 -3.39
CA ASN A 293 -4.24 -9.64 -4.11
C ASN A 293 -4.45 -10.37 -5.45
N HIS A 294 -5.38 -11.32 -5.52
CA HIS A 294 -5.72 -12.00 -6.77
C HIS A 294 -6.44 -11.11 -7.78
N VAL A 295 -7.20 -10.11 -7.32
CA VAL A 295 -7.97 -9.19 -8.18
C VAL A 295 -7.19 -7.93 -8.58
N GLY A 296 -6.18 -7.51 -7.81
CA GLY A 296 -5.38 -6.31 -8.07
C GLY A 296 -3.88 -6.53 -8.25
N GLU A 297 -3.40 -7.78 -8.27
CA GLU A 297 -2.03 -8.21 -8.58
C GLU A 297 -0.88 -7.54 -7.79
N PHE A 298 -1.19 -6.95 -6.63
CA PHE A 298 -0.29 -6.15 -5.79
C PHE A 298 1.02 -6.87 -5.37
N TYR A 299 0.98 -8.18 -5.16
CA TYR A 299 2.13 -9.00 -4.79
C TYR A 299 2.12 -10.32 -5.57
N SER A 300 3.21 -10.62 -6.28
CA SER A 300 3.33 -11.90 -7.00
C SER A 300 3.63 -13.09 -6.10
N THR A 301 4.25 -12.87 -4.92
CA THR A 301 4.42 -13.92 -3.90
C THR A 301 3.98 -13.53 -2.49
N TRP A 302 3.70 -14.55 -1.67
CA TRP A 302 3.49 -14.39 -0.23
C TRP A 302 4.75 -13.96 0.53
N GLY A 303 5.93 -14.09 -0.06
CA GLY A 303 7.18 -13.54 0.48
C GLY A 303 7.13 -12.01 0.49
N ASP A 304 6.75 -11.40 -0.64
CA ASP A 304 6.72 -9.94 -0.81
C ASP A 304 5.64 -9.30 0.07
N ALA A 305 4.44 -9.90 0.07
CA ALA A 305 3.34 -9.47 0.94
C ALA A 305 3.69 -9.57 2.44
N THR A 306 4.36 -10.65 2.87
CA THR A 306 4.75 -10.79 4.29
C THR A 306 5.96 -9.93 4.66
N ALA A 307 6.88 -9.65 3.72
CA ALA A 307 7.96 -8.70 3.91
C ALA A 307 7.40 -7.29 4.17
N ASP A 308 6.55 -6.78 3.28
CA ASP A 308 5.97 -5.44 3.41
C ASP A 308 5.11 -5.30 4.68
N MET A 309 4.23 -6.28 4.96
CA MET A 309 3.49 -6.35 6.24
C MET A 309 4.42 -6.38 7.47
N SER A 310 5.58 -7.03 7.40
CA SER A 310 6.53 -7.05 8.53
C SER A 310 7.24 -5.71 8.76
N HIS A 311 7.42 -4.92 7.70
CA HIS A 311 7.89 -3.55 7.78
C HIS A 311 6.80 -2.62 8.34
N ALA A 312 5.58 -2.67 7.80
CA ALA A 312 4.44 -1.86 8.23
C ALA A 312 4.06 -2.11 9.72
N LEU A 313 4.06 -3.37 10.16
CA LEU A 313 3.79 -3.75 11.55
C LEU A 313 5.00 -3.58 12.49
N GLY A 314 6.16 -3.16 11.97
CA GLY A 314 7.40 -3.02 12.73
C GLY A 314 7.95 -4.32 13.34
N LEU A 315 7.41 -5.48 12.93
CA LEU A 315 7.66 -6.79 13.55
C LEU A 315 9.13 -7.21 13.49
N GLY A 316 9.87 -6.76 12.47
CA GLY A 316 11.32 -6.94 12.40
C GLY A 316 12.07 -6.43 13.63
N ARG A 317 11.61 -5.34 14.29
CA ARG A 317 12.21 -4.83 15.54
C ARG A 317 11.85 -5.68 16.76
N VAL A 318 10.68 -6.32 16.76
CA VAL A 318 10.22 -7.20 17.84
C VAL A 318 10.96 -8.53 17.77
N LEU A 319 11.03 -9.15 16.59
CA LEU A 319 11.82 -10.35 16.33
C LEU A 319 13.31 -10.13 16.58
N ALA A 320 13.90 -9.02 16.12
CA ALA A 320 15.29 -8.70 16.40
C ALA A 320 15.58 -8.61 17.91
N ARG A 321 14.71 -7.95 18.71
CA ARG A 321 14.88 -7.87 20.17
C ARG A 321 14.71 -9.21 20.89
N LEU A 322 13.82 -10.07 20.41
CA LEU A 322 13.62 -11.42 20.96
C LEU A 322 14.80 -12.34 20.63
N LEU A 323 15.38 -12.22 19.42
CA LEU A 323 16.52 -13.02 18.98
C LEU A 323 17.87 -12.50 19.52
N SER A 324 17.99 -11.21 19.84
CA SER A 324 19.21 -10.61 20.39
C SER A 324 19.38 -10.79 21.91
N GLY A 325 18.60 -11.64 22.57
CA GLY A 325 18.78 -12.02 23.97
C GLY A 325 18.63 -10.90 25.01
N GLY A 326 18.00 -9.78 24.65
CA GLY A 326 17.83 -8.62 25.53
C GLY A 326 16.83 -8.88 26.66
N GLY A 327 17.31 -9.40 27.78
CA GLY A 327 16.49 -9.78 28.92
C GLY A 327 15.70 -8.61 29.52
N LEU A 328 14.38 -8.77 29.65
CA LEU A 328 13.52 -7.89 30.45
C LEU A 328 13.76 -8.14 31.94
N PHE A 329 14.84 -7.60 32.51
CA PHE A 329 15.00 -7.15 33.91
C PHE A 329 16.45 -6.74 34.21
N SER A 330 16.84 -5.52 33.78
CA SER A 330 17.77 -4.62 34.47
C SER A 330 17.64 -3.21 33.92
#